data_AF-A0A2S7T8F0-F1
#
_entry.id   AF-A0A2S7T8F0-F1
#
_cell.length_a   1.000
_cell.length_b   1.000
_cell.length_c   1.000
_cell.angle_alpha   90.00
_cell.angle_beta   90.00
_cell.angle_gamma   90.00
#
_symmetry.space_group_name_H-M   'P 1'
#
loop_
_entity.id
_entity.type
_entity.pdbx_description
1 polymer ?
#
loop_
_entity_poly.entity_id
_entity_poly.type
_entity_poly.pdbx_seq_one_letter_code
_entity_poly.pdbx_strand_id
1 'polypeptide(L)'
;MKSKTWTLLFLCFCLSCGSVKRTDNTDIFEKSFGLKNSKDLEKFVQKFEKLVLTPNYSTGDLTEKYKDFAKTCLEKGVVDALPAINGALIEFRETQAWNEIYAQVDSVWTGKYEQLSGRIIYNSEKGTKNIGTTGYPTRRISNLDSLKTSILKWQVWNNYGKYVTALEKVKKGNAFIEEYYQVKTKVGEISSEIFCDMLRRHNPDFENQLIRNIIAVEFALLYVS
;
A
#
# COMPACT_ATOMS: atom_id res chain seq x y z
N MET A 1 7.08 -30.89 75.29
CA MET A 1 7.99 -30.94 74.12
C MET A 1 7.19 -30.60 72.88
N LYS A 2 7.62 -29.56 72.15
CA LYS A 2 6.96 -29.04 70.94
C LYS A 2 7.46 -29.84 69.73
N SER A 3 6.56 -30.27 68.86
CA SER A 3 6.88 -30.64 67.48
C SER A 3 5.79 -30.06 66.59
N LYS A 4 6.15 -29.00 65.87
CA LYS A 4 5.30 -28.32 64.88
C LYS A 4 5.59 -28.98 63.53
N THR A 5 4.66 -29.74 62.98
CA THR A 5 4.71 -30.17 61.58
C THR A 5 4.28 -29.00 60.70
N TRP A 6 5.26 -28.39 60.03
CA TRP A 6 5.07 -27.43 58.95
C TRP A 6 4.59 -28.18 57.70
N THR A 7 3.34 -27.97 57.30
CA THR A 7 2.91 -28.35 55.94
C THR A 7 3.36 -27.26 54.98
N LEU A 8 4.40 -27.55 54.21
CA LEU A 8 4.91 -26.70 53.12
C LEU A 8 3.80 -26.47 52.08
N LEU A 9 3.47 -25.20 51.86
CA LEU A 9 2.64 -24.73 50.77
C LEU A 9 3.49 -24.69 49.48
N PHE A 10 3.55 -25.79 48.75
CA PHE A 10 4.19 -25.85 47.43
C PHE A 10 3.13 -25.61 46.34
N LEU A 11 2.70 -24.34 46.19
CA LEU A 11 1.96 -23.93 45.00
C LEU A 11 2.97 -23.64 43.89
N CYS A 12 3.27 -24.68 43.11
CA CYS A 12 4.08 -24.58 41.90
C CYS A 12 3.47 -23.58 40.91
N PHE A 13 4.26 -22.56 40.60
CA PHE A 13 4.41 -21.88 39.32
C PHE A 13 3.53 -22.42 38.16
N CYS A 14 2.37 -21.78 37.95
CA CYS A 14 1.70 -21.71 36.65
C CYS A 14 1.64 -20.25 36.16
N LEU A 15 2.69 -19.45 36.40
CA LEU A 15 2.94 -18.25 35.62
C LEU A 15 3.68 -18.62 34.32
N SER A 16 3.05 -19.45 33.51
CA SER A 16 3.34 -19.54 32.08
C SER A 16 2.20 -18.85 31.32
N CYS A 17 2.16 -17.54 31.48
CA CYS A 17 1.60 -16.67 30.45
C CYS A 17 2.72 -15.71 30.05
N GLY A 18 3.87 -16.28 29.65
CA GLY A 18 4.74 -15.58 28.73
C GLY A 18 3.92 -15.45 27.45
N SER A 19 3.24 -14.32 27.27
CA SER A 19 2.72 -13.97 25.96
C SER A 19 3.93 -14.01 25.04
N VAL A 20 4.01 -15.06 24.21
CA VAL A 20 4.81 -15.00 23.00
C VAL A 20 4.35 -13.71 22.36
N LYS A 21 5.21 -12.68 22.35
CA LYS A 21 4.94 -11.44 21.64
C LYS A 21 4.76 -11.86 20.20
N ARG A 22 3.52 -12.11 19.81
CA ARG A 22 3.13 -12.31 18.43
C ARG A 22 3.52 -11.00 17.79
N THR A 23 4.66 -10.99 17.11
CA THR A 23 5.12 -9.82 16.38
C THR A 23 3.97 -9.46 15.46
N ASP A 24 3.43 -8.26 15.64
CA ASP A 24 2.29 -7.82 14.83
C ASP A 24 2.72 -7.84 13.36
N ASN A 25 1.80 -8.19 12.47
CA ASN A 25 2.04 -8.12 11.03
C ASN A 25 2.51 -6.71 10.64
N THR A 26 2.06 -5.68 11.37
CA THR A 26 2.57 -4.30 11.25
C THR A 26 4.08 -4.22 11.50
N ASP A 27 4.58 -4.75 12.61
CA ASP A 27 6.02 -4.72 12.95
C ASP A 27 6.88 -5.44 11.89
N ILE A 28 6.40 -6.60 11.41
CA ILE A 28 7.09 -7.38 10.37
C ILE A 28 7.13 -6.58 9.06
N PHE A 29 6.00 -5.98 8.70
CA PHE A 29 5.90 -5.13 7.52
C PHE A 29 6.86 -3.95 7.62
N GLU A 30 6.83 -3.19 8.71
CA GLU A 30 7.65 -1.98 8.87
C GLU A 30 9.15 -2.28 8.84
N LYS A 31 9.56 -3.39 9.48
CA LYS A 31 10.95 -3.84 9.45
C LYS A 31 11.38 -4.22 8.04
N SER A 32 10.51 -4.89 7.28
CA SER A 32 10.82 -5.30 5.91
C SER A 32 10.78 -4.14 4.91
N PHE A 33 9.79 -3.25 5.04
CA PHE A 33 9.64 -2.08 4.18
C PHE A 33 10.73 -1.02 4.47
N GLY A 34 11.20 -0.99 5.72
CA GLY A 34 12.18 -0.07 6.25
C GLY A 34 11.50 0.99 7.12
N LEU A 35 12.05 1.24 8.31
CA LEU A 35 11.44 2.16 9.29
C LEU A 35 11.26 3.58 8.73
N LYS A 36 12.22 4.09 7.96
CA LYS A 36 12.10 5.40 7.30
C LYS A 36 10.94 5.41 6.30
N ASN A 37 10.88 4.39 5.43
CA ASN A 37 9.82 4.28 4.43
C ASN A 37 8.44 4.15 5.07
N SER A 38 8.36 3.39 6.17
CA SER A 38 7.13 3.21 6.94
C SER A 38 6.64 4.50 7.56
N LYS A 39 7.54 5.32 8.13
CA LYS A 39 7.21 6.66 8.63
C LYS A 39 6.78 7.63 7.54
N ASP A 40 7.43 7.58 6.38
CA ASP A 40 7.05 8.42 5.24
C ASP A 40 5.66 8.03 4.72
N LEU A 41 5.34 6.73 4.68
CA LEU A 41 4.01 6.22 4.34
C LEU A 41 2.95 6.58 5.39
N GLU A 42 3.27 6.46 6.68
CA GLU A 42 2.36 6.84 7.77
C GLU A 42 1.96 8.33 7.67
N LYS A 43 2.93 9.22 7.42
CA LYS A 43 2.65 10.65 7.19
C LYS A 43 1.74 10.87 6.00
N PHE A 44 1.93 10.12 4.91
CA PHE A 44 1.06 10.20 3.74
C PHE A 44 -0.36 9.73 4.09
N VAL A 45 -0.50 8.62 4.81
CA VAL A 45 -1.79 8.08 5.27
C VAL A 45 -2.52 9.09 6.16
N GLN A 46 -1.85 9.70 7.12
CA GLN A 46 -2.46 10.74 7.97
C GLN A 46 -2.98 11.93 7.14
N LYS A 47 -2.27 12.32 6.07
CA LYS A 47 -2.74 13.36 5.15
C LYS A 47 -3.94 12.89 4.33
N PHE A 48 -3.92 11.65 3.83
CA PHE A 48 -5.07 11.04 3.16
C PHE A 48 -6.31 11.04 4.07
N GLU A 49 -6.17 10.62 5.33
CA GLU A 49 -7.27 10.59 6.31
C GLU A 49 -7.82 11.98 6.62
N LYS A 50 -6.93 12.98 6.71
CA LYS A 50 -7.32 14.37 6.97
C LYS A 50 -8.00 15.03 5.77
N LEU A 51 -7.51 14.79 4.56
CA LEU A 51 -7.92 15.52 3.35
C LEU A 51 -9.00 14.80 2.54
N VAL A 52 -9.07 13.47 2.64
CA VAL A 52 -10.02 12.65 1.89
C VAL A 52 -11.07 12.05 2.81
N LEU A 53 -10.69 11.32 3.86
CA LEU A 53 -11.70 10.63 4.68
C LEU A 53 -12.49 11.60 5.54
N THR A 54 -11.83 12.44 6.32
CA THR A 54 -12.50 13.30 7.30
C THR A 54 -13.54 14.25 6.70
N PRO A 55 -13.30 14.91 5.55
CA PRO A 55 -14.28 15.81 4.95
C PRO A 55 -15.47 15.09 4.31
N ASN A 56 -15.26 13.87 3.79
CA ASN A 56 -16.29 13.13 3.05
C ASN A 56 -17.12 12.18 3.93
N TYR A 57 -16.63 11.87 5.13
CA TYR A 57 -17.24 10.96 6.11
C TYR A 57 -17.22 11.63 7.49
N SER A 58 -18.28 12.39 7.80
CA SER A 58 -18.34 13.32 8.94
C SER A 58 -18.77 12.66 10.26
N THR A 59 -19.28 11.45 10.23
CA THR A 59 -19.77 10.70 11.40
C THR A 59 -18.81 9.59 11.80
N GLY A 60 -18.70 9.35 13.11
CA GLY A 60 -17.91 8.23 13.65
C GLY A 60 -16.42 8.52 13.83
N ASP A 61 -15.74 7.56 14.45
CA ASP A 61 -14.28 7.55 14.55
C ASP A 61 -13.63 7.20 13.20
N LEU A 62 -12.31 7.16 13.17
CA LEU A 62 -11.56 6.89 11.94
C LEU A 62 -11.94 5.53 11.32
N THR A 63 -12.17 4.52 12.14
CA THR A 63 -12.53 3.16 11.72
C THR A 63 -13.89 3.13 11.05
N GLU A 64 -14.89 3.80 11.63
CA GLU A 64 -16.19 3.96 11.00
C GLU A 64 -16.09 4.70 9.66
N LYS A 65 -15.23 5.72 9.56
CA LYS A 65 -14.99 6.42 8.29
C LYS A 65 -14.41 5.52 7.20
N TYR A 66 -13.47 4.63 7.55
CA TYR A 66 -12.94 3.65 6.60
C TYR A 66 -14.01 2.62 6.18
N LYS A 67 -14.88 2.19 7.11
CA LYS A 67 -16.01 1.30 6.78
C LYS A 67 -16.96 1.98 5.80
N ASP A 68 -17.32 3.23 6.05
CA ASP A 68 -18.20 3.98 5.16
C ASP A 68 -17.55 4.22 3.80
N PHE A 69 -16.26 4.57 3.79
CA PHE A 69 -15.46 4.65 2.57
C PHE A 69 -15.49 3.33 1.78
N ALA A 70 -15.23 2.19 2.41
CA ALA A 70 -15.24 0.88 1.75
C ALA A 70 -16.62 0.51 1.17
N LYS A 71 -17.71 0.95 1.80
CA LYS A 71 -19.07 0.76 1.27
C LYS A 71 -19.35 1.65 0.06
N THR A 72 -18.92 2.91 0.11
CA THR A 72 -19.30 3.90 -0.90
C THR A 72 -18.23 4.14 -1.95
N CYS A 73 -17.07 3.49 -1.93
CA CYS A 73 -15.98 3.81 -2.86
C CYS A 73 -16.30 3.51 -4.33
N LEU A 74 -17.37 2.77 -4.62
CA LEU A 74 -17.97 2.62 -5.96
C LEU A 74 -19.05 3.67 -6.28
N GLU A 75 -19.77 4.17 -5.26
CA GLU A 75 -20.98 4.98 -5.41
C GLU A 75 -20.69 6.49 -5.30
N LYS A 76 -19.79 6.85 -4.40
CA LYS A 76 -19.22 8.18 -4.24
C LYS A 76 -17.85 8.15 -4.87
N GLY A 77 -17.75 8.71 -6.08
CA GLY A 77 -16.46 8.96 -6.68
C GLY A 77 -15.62 9.78 -5.71
N VAL A 78 -14.42 9.30 -5.39
CA VAL A 78 -13.42 10.01 -4.57
C VAL A 78 -12.88 11.28 -5.27
N VAL A 79 -13.67 11.80 -6.22
CA VAL A 79 -13.38 12.79 -7.24
C VAL A 79 -13.39 14.21 -6.65
N ASP A 80 -14.18 14.47 -5.60
CA ASP A 80 -14.28 15.82 -5.04
C ASP A 80 -13.08 16.20 -4.13
N ALA A 81 -12.29 15.22 -3.65
CA ALA A 81 -11.10 15.47 -2.81
C ALA A 81 -9.78 15.64 -3.61
N LEU A 82 -9.84 15.53 -4.94
CA LEU A 82 -8.69 15.46 -5.85
C LEU A 82 -7.70 16.63 -5.73
N PRO A 83 -8.11 17.91 -5.61
CA PRO A 83 -7.15 19.01 -5.58
C PRO A 83 -6.32 19.03 -4.29
N ALA A 84 -6.91 18.62 -3.16
CA ALA A 84 -6.27 18.68 -1.85
C ALA A 84 -5.23 17.57 -1.67
N ILE A 85 -5.50 16.36 -2.17
CA ILE A 85 -4.55 15.24 -2.08
C ILE A 85 -3.34 15.41 -3.00
N ASN A 86 -3.46 16.18 -4.09
CA ASN A 86 -2.37 16.38 -5.04
C ASN A 86 -1.11 16.97 -4.38
N GLY A 87 -1.26 17.93 -3.48
CA GLY A 87 -0.12 18.48 -2.71
C GLY A 87 0.54 17.45 -1.80
N ALA A 88 -0.26 16.64 -1.09
CA ALA A 88 0.24 15.56 -0.25
C ALA A 88 0.94 14.45 -1.06
N LEU A 89 0.42 14.14 -2.26
CA LEU A 89 1.00 13.19 -3.20
C LEU A 89 2.34 13.69 -3.74
N ILE A 90 2.47 14.98 -4.06
CA ILE A 90 3.74 15.56 -4.50
C ILE A 90 4.82 15.32 -3.45
N GLU A 91 4.55 15.66 -2.18
CA GLU A 91 5.52 15.43 -1.11
C GLU A 91 5.88 13.95 -0.94
N PHE A 92 4.89 13.05 -1.05
CA PHE A 92 5.13 11.61 -0.91
C PHE A 92 5.94 11.03 -2.08
N ARG A 93 5.74 11.53 -3.31
CA ARG A 93 6.46 11.10 -4.53
C ARG A 93 7.97 11.36 -4.45
N GLU A 94 8.36 12.40 -3.73
CA GLU A 94 9.79 12.72 -3.52
C GLU A 94 10.46 11.80 -2.47
N THR A 95 9.71 10.89 -1.83
CA THR A 95 10.24 9.98 -0.82
C THR A 95 10.83 8.71 -1.42
N GLN A 96 11.75 8.08 -0.69
CA GLN A 96 12.20 6.73 -1.02
C GLN A 96 11.06 5.71 -0.95
N ALA A 97 10.10 5.88 -0.03
CA ALA A 97 8.96 4.99 0.09
C ALA A 97 8.18 4.88 -1.22
N TRP A 98 7.99 6.00 -1.93
CA TRP A 98 7.36 6.01 -3.25
C TRP A 98 8.09 5.11 -4.24
N ASN A 99 9.42 5.23 -4.33
CA ASN A 99 10.25 4.45 -5.25
C ASN A 99 10.39 2.95 -4.87
N GLU A 100 9.99 2.59 -3.66
CA GLU A 100 9.93 1.21 -3.18
C GLU A 100 8.54 0.58 -3.42
N ILE A 101 7.52 1.41 -3.70
CA ILE A 101 6.16 1.01 -4.07
C ILE A 101 6.00 1.04 -5.61
N TYR A 102 6.56 2.06 -6.25
CA TYR A 102 6.43 2.36 -7.67
C TYR A 102 7.80 2.48 -8.36
N ALA A 103 7.81 2.21 -9.65
CA ALA A 103 8.93 2.31 -10.55
C ALA A 103 8.63 3.38 -11.59
N GLN A 104 9.66 4.17 -11.91
CA GLN A 104 9.55 5.25 -12.87
C GLN A 104 9.85 4.76 -14.29
N VAL A 105 9.14 5.33 -15.26
CA VAL A 105 9.51 5.22 -16.67
C VAL A 105 10.76 6.07 -16.92
N ASP A 106 11.85 5.40 -17.28
CA ASP A 106 13.17 6.00 -17.43
C ASP A 106 13.40 6.55 -18.86
N SER A 107 12.86 5.87 -19.87
CA SER A 107 12.94 6.35 -21.25
C SER A 107 11.74 5.89 -22.06
N VAL A 108 11.38 6.67 -23.09
CA VAL A 108 10.29 6.36 -24.03
C VAL A 108 10.79 6.57 -25.45
N TRP A 109 10.53 5.62 -26.34
CA TRP A 109 10.90 5.69 -27.75
C TRP A 109 9.78 5.19 -28.64
N THR A 110 9.91 5.51 -29.92
CA THR A 110 8.98 5.06 -30.96
C THR A 110 9.58 3.81 -31.62
N GLY A 111 8.83 2.71 -31.58
CA GLY A 111 9.15 1.45 -32.21
C GLY A 111 8.58 1.34 -33.63
N LYS A 112 8.53 0.11 -34.15
CA LYS A 112 7.90 -0.19 -35.43
C LYS A 112 6.41 0.15 -35.38
N TYR A 113 5.86 0.60 -36.51
CA TYR A 113 4.44 0.99 -36.63
C TYR A 113 4.00 2.10 -35.66
N GLU A 114 4.92 3.01 -35.33
CA GLU A 114 4.69 4.14 -34.43
C GLU A 114 4.30 3.77 -32.99
N GLN A 115 4.41 2.49 -32.60
CA GLN A 115 4.13 2.07 -31.23
C GLN A 115 5.11 2.71 -30.25
N LEU A 116 4.59 3.31 -29.18
CA LEU A 116 5.46 3.81 -28.12
C LEU A 116 5.85 2.65 -27.21
N SER A 117 7.13 2.61 -26.87
CA SER A 117 7.68 1.69 -25.87
C SER A 117 8.41 2.50 -24.81
N GLY A 118 8.43 2.01 -23.59
CA GLY A 118 9.23 2.62 -22.54
C GLY A 118 10.00 1.62 -21.70
N ARG A 119 11.13 2.08 -21.18
CA ARG A 119 12.00 1.37 -20.26
C ARG A 119 11.59 1.75 -18.84
N ILE A 120 11.40 0.75 -17.99
CA ILE A 120 11.09 0.94 -16.57
C ILE A 120 12.25 0.40 -15.76
N ILE A 121 12.70 1.18 -14.76
CA ILE A 121 13.73 0.77 -13.82
C ILE A 121 13.07 0.42 -12.49
N TYR A 122 13.11 -0.86 -12.14
CA TYR A 122 12.61 -1.37 -10.87
C TYR A 122 13.75 -1.49 -9.86
N ASN A 123 13.63 -0.80 -8.73
CA ASN A 123 14.56 -0.97 -7.61
C ASN A 123 14.17 -2.24 -6.84
N SER A 124 15.12 -3.15 -6.63
CA SER A 124 14.90 -4.33 -5.80
C SER A 124 15.17 -4.06 -4.32
N GLU A 125 14.67 -4.92 -3.44
CA GLU A 125 15.00 -4.92 -2.00
C GLU A 125 16.53 -4.87 -1.74
N LYS A 126 17.33 -5.52 -2.60
CA LYS A 126 18.80 -5.59 -2.48
C LYS A 126 19.53 -4.39 -3.11
N GLY A 127 18.80 -3.40 -3.63
CA GLY A 127 19.36 -2.25 -4.33
C GLY A 127 19.82 -2.55 -5.76
N THR A 128 19.53 -3.74 -6.30
CA THR A 128 19.77 -4.04 -7.71
C THR A 128 18.68 -3.43 -8.58
N LYS A 129 19.03 -3.04 -9.81
CA LYS A 129 18.09 -2.49 -10.79
C LYS A 129 17.64 -3.59 -11.74
N ASN A 130 16.34 -3.87 -11.79
CA ASN A 130 15.75 -4.70 -12.84
C ASN A 130 15.20 -3.80 -13.94
N ILE A 131 15.42 -4.18 -15.19
CA ILE A 131 14.96 -3.40 -16.35
C ILE A 131 13.78 -4.13 -16.99
N GLY A 132 12.64 -3.46 -17.08
CA GLY A 132 11.50 -3.91 -17.87
C GLY A 132 11.26 -3.03 -19.08
N THR A 133 10.49 -3.54 -20.03
CA THR A 133 9.98 -2.79 -21.17
C THR A 133 8.47 -2.97 -21.26
N THR A 134 7.75 -1.88 -21.52
CA THR A 134 6.31 -1.91 -21.74
C THR A 134 5.94 -1.17 -23.02
N GLY A 135 4.85 -1.60 -23.67
CA GLY A 135 4.28 -0.93 -24.82
C GLY A 135 3.10 -0.04 -24.39
N TYR A 136 2.97 1.13 -25.02
CA TYR A 136 1.89 2.07 -24.75
C TYR A 136 0.96 2.19 -25.95
N PRO A 137 -0.36 2.21 -25.73
CA PRO A 137 -1.31 2.37 -26.82
C PRO A 137 -1.16 3.77 -27.41
N THR A 138 -0.75 3.83 -28.67
CA THR A 138 -0.80 5.05 -29.47
C THR A 138 -2.21 5.18 -30.02
N ARG A 139 -3.13 5.76 -29.22
CA ARG A 139 -4.34 6.33 -29.82
C ARG A 139 -3.90 7.37 -30.85
N ARG A 140 -4.72 7.63 -31.88
CA ARG A 140 -4.46 8.63 -32.94
C ARG A 140 -4.27 10.03 -32.32
N ILE A 141 -3.10 10.30 -31.78
CA ILE A 141 -2.73 11.54 -31.11
C ILE A 141 -1.75 12.23 -32.06
N SER A 142 -2.08 13.47 -32.43
CA SER A 142 -1.32 14.26 -33.41
C SER A 142 0.05 14.74 -32.89
N ASN A 143 0.32 14.62 -31.58
CA ASN A 143 1.59 15.06 -30.97
C ASN A 143 2.24 13.94 -30.15
N LEU A 144 3.16 13.22 -30.80
CA LEU A 144 3.90 12.10 -30.22
C LEU A 144 4.85 12.54 -29.08
N ASP A 145 5.41 13.74 -29.15
CA ASP A 145 6.37 14.22 -28.15
C ASP A 145 5.69 14.64 -26.84
N SER A 146 4.49 15.23 -26.95
CA SER A 146 3.64 15.48 -25.79
C SER A 146 3.28 14.16 -25.08
N LEU A 147 2.95 13.12 -25.86
CA LEU A 147 2.65 11.80 -25.32
C LEU A 147 3.86 11.15 -24.64
N LYS A 148 5.06 11.20 -25.25
CA LYS A 148 6.31 10.73 -24.62
C LYS A 148 6.57 11.44 -23.30
N THR A 149 6.40 12.76 -23.27
CA THR A 149 6.59 13.58 -22.06
C THR A 149 5.59 13.23 -20.96
N SER A 150 4.35 12.90 -21.34
CA SER A 150 3.34 12.42 -20.40
C SER A 150 3.71 11.05 -19.82
N ILE A 151 4.11 10.10 -20.67
CA ILE A 151 4.49 8.75 -20.27
C ILE A 151 5.69 8.74 -19.32
N LEU A 152 6.68 9.63 -19.50
CA LEU A 152 7.83 9.75 -18.58
C LEU A 152 7.43 10.12 -17.14
N LYS A 153 6.22 10.65 -16.93
CA LYS A 153 5.68 10.95 -15.61
C LYS A 153 4.92 9.77 -14.99
N TRP A 154 4.60 8.75 -15.79
CA TRP A 154 3.84 7.60 -15.33
C TRP A 154 4.65 6.78 -14.31
N GLN A 155 3.91 6.17 -13.41
CA GLN A 155 4.46 5.36 -12.32
C GLN A 155 3.85 3.97 -12.47
N VAL A 156 4.70 2.95 -12.39
CA VAL A 156 4.29 1.56 -12.56
C VAL A 156 4.55 0.82 -11.26
N TRP A 157 3.65 -0.07 -10.86
CA TRP A 157 3.85 -0.88 -9.67
C TRP A 157 5.22 -1.59 -9.64
N ASN A 158 5.95 -1.48 -8.53
CA ASN A 158 7.27 -2.08 -8.38
C ASN A 158 7.19 -3.49 -7.78
N ASN A 159 7.13 -4.50 -8.64
CA ASN A 159 7.11 -5.92 -8.27
C ASN A 159 8.40 -6.45 -7.61
N TYR A 160 9.44 -5.63 -7.48
CA TYR A 160 10.72 -6.02 -6.88
C TYR A 160 11.08 -5.22 -5.62
N GLY A 161 10.32 -4.16 -5.34
CA GLY A 161 10.61 -3.20 -4.27
C GLY A 161 10.31 -3.75 -2.88
N LYS A 162 10.77 -3.04 -1.84
CA LYS A 162 10.57 -3.47 -0.45
C LYS A 162 9.11 -3.55 -0.04
N TYR A 163 8.22 -2.79 -0.67
CA TYR A 163 6.80 -2.78 -0.31
C TYR A 163 6.15 -4.14 -0.61
N VAL A 164 6.31 -4.65 -1.83
CA VAL A 164 5.73 -5.95 -2.21
C VAL A 164 6.38 -7.11 -1.46
N THR A 165 7.68 -7.05 -1.18
CA THR A 165 8.35 -8.04 -0.33
C THR A 165 7.85 -8.00 1.11
N ALA A 166 7.57 -6.80 1.65
CA ALA A 166 6.99 -6.66 2.97
C ALA A 166 5.57 -7.26 3.03
N LEU A 167 4.74 -7.00 2.02
CA LEU A 167 3.41 -7.61 1.88
C LEU A 167 3.49 -9.14 1.82
N GLU A 168 4.44 -9.69 1.05
CA GLU A 168 4.64 -11.14 0.95
C GLU A 168 4.84 -11.81 2.32
N LYS A 169 5.63 -11.17 3.19
CA LYS A 169 5.96 -11.68 4.53
C LYS A 169 4.77 -11.69 5.49
N VAL A 170 3.79 -10.80 5.27
CA VAL A 170 2.68 -10.56 6.22
C VAL A 170 1.32 -10.96 5.68
N LYS A 171 1.23 -11.38 4.42
CA LYS A 171 -0.05 -11.76 3.79
C LYS A 171 -0.73 -12.96 4.44
N LYS A 172 0.05 -13.91 4.98
CA LYS A 172 -0.50 -15.13 5.57
C LYS A 172 -1.33 -14.80 6.81
N GLY A 173 -2.55 -15.34 6.86
CA GLY A 173 -3.46 -15.12 7.99
C GLY A 173 -4.32 -13.85 7.89
N ASN A 174 -4.21 -13.09 6.80
CA ASN A 174 -5.13 -12.00 6.49
C ASN A 174 -5.61 -12.12 5.03
N ALA A 175 -6.87 -12.51 4.85
CA ALA A 175 -7.43 -12.81 3.52
C ALA A 175 -7.41 -11.60 2.57
N PHE A 176 -7.63 -10.39 3.08
CA PHE A 176 -7.55 -9.16 2.29
C PHE A 176 -6.13 -8.90 1.79
N ILE A 177 -5.12 -8.95 2.68
CA ILE A 177 -3.73 -8.70 2.30
C ILE A 177 -3.23 -9.77 1.33
N GLU A 178 -3.64 -11.03 1.55
CA GLU A 178 -3.33 -12.13 0.64
C GLU A 178 -3.91 -11.93 -0.76
N GLU A 179 -5.19 -11.60 -0.88
CA GLU A 179 -5.77 -11.31 -2.19
C GLU A 179 -5.11 -10.09 -2.84
N TYR A 180 -4.96 -8.99 -2.10
CA TYR A 180 -4.33 -7.76 -2.59
C TYR A 180 -2.92 -8.04 -3.14
N TYR A 181 -2.08 -8.75 -2.40
CA TYR A 181 -0.74 -9.16 -2.85
C TYR A 181 -0.81 -10.02 -4.12
N GLN A 182 -1.70 -11.02 -4.16
CA GLN A 182 -1.82 -11.91 -5.31
C GLN A 182 -2.28 -11.18 -6.57
N VAL A 183 -3.22 -10.24 -6.45
CA VAL A 183 -3.69 -9.43 -7.57
C VAL A 183 -2.56 -8.49 -8.01
N LYS A 184 -1.97 -7.71 -7.10
CA LYS A 184 -0.87 -6.78 -7.44
C LYS A 184 0.29 -7.45 -8.18
N THR A 185 0.74 -8.61 -7.71
CA THR A 185 1.86 -9.32 -8.33
C THR A 185 1.55 -9.92 -9.70
N LYS A 186 0.27 -10.16 -10.01
CA LYS A 186 -0.17 -10.70 -11.31
C LYS A 186 -0.56 -9.64 -12.32
N VAL A 187 -1.27 -8.60 -11.88
CA VAL A 187 -1.87 -7.58 -12.78
C VAL A 187 -1.18 -6.23 -12.70
N GLY A 188 -0.43 -5.94 -11.62
CA GLY A 188 0.20 -4.65 -11.40
C GLY A 188 -0.81 -3.61 -10.93
N GLU A 189 -1.36 -2.82 -11.85
CA GLU A 189 -2.37 -1.81 -11.54
C GLU A 189 -3.73 -2.48 -11.34
N ILE A 190 -4.47 -2.05 -10.30
CA ILE A 190 -5.80 -2.58 -9.98
C ILE A 190 -6.77 -1.44 -10.20
N SER A 191 -7.82 -1.68 -10.99
CA SER A 191 -8.90 -0.68 -11.13
C SER A 191 -9.55 -0.42 -9.77
N SER A 192 -10.02 0.81 -9.53
CA SER A 192 -10.78 1.17 -8.32
C SER A 192 -11.94 0.21 -8.06
N GLU A 193 -12.61 -0.25 -9.12
CA GLU A 193 -13.74 -1.17 -9.02
C GLU A 193 -13.36 -2.49 -8.35
N ILE A 194 -12.33 -3.15 -8.86
CA ILE A 194 -11.79 -4.40 -8.32
C ILE A 194 -11.28 -4.21 -6.88
N PHE A 195 -10.58 -3.10 -6.59
CA PHE A 195 -10.07 -2.85 -5.23
C PHE A 195 -11.20 -2.59 -4.22
N CYS A 196 -12.20 -1.81 -4.61
CA CYS A 196 -13.39 -1.56 -3.80
C CYS A 196 -14.18 -2.84 -3.53
N ASP A 197 -14.35 -3.69 -4.54
CA ASP A 197 -14.98 -4.99 -4.36
C ASP A 197 -14.19 -5.88 -3.38
N MET A 198 -12.86 -5.88 -3.41
CA MET A 198 -12.03 -6.56 -2.40
C MET A 198 -12.30 -6.05 -0.99
N LEU A 199 -12.31 -4.72 -0.78
CA LEU A 199 -12.59 -4.12 0.52
C LEU A 199 -13.97 -4.55 1.05
N ARG A 200 -14.98 -4.53 0.18
CA ARG A 200 -16.36 -4.92 0.52
C ARG A 200 -16.49 -6.41 0.85
N ARG A 201 -15.88 -7.28 0.05
CA ARG A 201 -15.95 -8.75 0.24
C ARG A 201 -15.23 -9.21 1.50
N HIS A 202 -14.06 -8.63 1.78
CA HIS A 202 -13.26 -9.04 2.93
C HIS A 202 -13.64 -8.33 4.23
N ASN A 203 -14.19 -7.11 4.14
CA ASN A 203 -14.50 -6.26 5.29
C ASN A 203 -13.34 -6.27 6.32
N PRO A 204 -12.13 -5.83 5.91
CA PRO A 204 -10.94 -6.00 6.73
C PRO A 204 -11.03 -5.20 8.03
N ASP A 205 -10.16 -5.55 8.99
CA ASP A 205 -10.03 -4.79 10.24
C ASP A 205 -9.43 -3.40 9.95
N PHE A 206 -10.26 -2.36 9.97
CA PHE A 206 -9.83 -0.99 9.69
C PHE A 206 -9.11 -0.29 10.86
N GLU A 207 -9.07 -0.92 12.04
CA GLU A 207 -8.15 -0.50 13.12
C GLU A 207 -6.70 -0.86 12.77
N ASN A 208 -6.51 -1.85 11.88
CA ASN A 208 -5.19 -2.30 11.49
C ASN A 208 -4.48 -1.26 10.60
N GLN A 209 -3.36 -0.73 11.08
CA GLN A 209 -2.58 0.29 10.38
C GLN A 209 -2.10 -0.17 9.00
N LEU A 210 -1.73 -1.44 8.83
CA LEU A 210 -1.27 -1.96 7.54
C LEU A 210 -2.42 -1.98 6.51
N ILE A 211 -3.65 -2.27 6.93
CA ILE A 211 -4.83 -2.20 6.06
C ILE A 211 -5.05 -0.76 5.59
N ARG A 212 -4.99 0.21 6.51
CA ARG A 212 -5.11 1.65 6.18
C ARG A 212 -4.01 2.11 5.22
N ASN A 213 -2.78 1.65 5.45
CA ASN A 213 -1.65 1.92 4.56
C ASN A 213 -1.91 1.40 3.13
N ILE A 214 -2.42 0.16 2.99
CA ILE A 214 -2.76 -0.42 1.68
C ILE A 214 -3.83 0.41 0.97
N ILE A 215 -4.89 0.80 1.69
CA ILE A 215 -5.98 1.62 1.14
C ILE A 215 -5.42 2.96 0.63
N ALA A 216 -4.65 3.68 1.45
CA ALA A 216 -4.10 4.96 1.03
C ALA A 216 -3.17 4.83 -0.19
N VAL A 217 -2.33 3.78 -0.24
CA VAL A 217 -1.43 3.52 -1.37
C VAL A 217 -2.20 3.26 -2.65
N GLU A 218 -3.25 2.43 -2.62
CA GLU A 218 -4.00 2.11 -3.83
C GLU A 218 -4.70 3.35 -4.38
N PHE A 219 -5.35 4.10 -3.50
CA PHE A 219 -6.01 5.32 -3.91
C PHE A 219 -5.00 6.37 -4.37
N ALA A 220 -3.78 6.43 -3.82
CA ALA A 220 -2.72 7.30 -4.33
C ALA A 220 -2.43 7.08 -5.82
N LEU A 221 -2.42 5.83 -6.29
CA LEU A 221 -2.11 5.47 -7.68
C LEU A 221 -3.20 5.93 -8.65
N LEU A 222 -4.46 5.75 -8.26
CA LEU A 222 -5.65 6.14 -9.03
C LEU A 222 -5.74 7.65 -9.31
N TYR A 223 -4.89 8.46 -8.65
CA TYR A 223 -4.80 9.91 -8.83
C TYR A 223 -3.57 10.34 -9.65
N VAL A 224 -2.79 9.39 -10.20
CA VAL A 224 -1.56 9.66 -10.98
C VAL A 224 -1.64 9.11 -12.41
N SER A 225 -2.44 8.06 -12.65
CA SER A 225 -2.74 7.53 -13.98
C SER A 225 -3.79 8.35 -14.75
#